data_AF-A0A031JZB3-F1
#
_entry.id   AF-A0A031JZB3-F1
#
_cell.length_a   1.000
_cell.length_b   1.000
_cell.length_c   1.000
_cell.angle_alpha   90.00
_cell.angle_beta   90.00
_cell.angle_gamma   90.00
#
_symmetry.space_group_name_H-M   'P 1'
#
loop_
_entity.id
_entity.type
_entity.pdbx_description
1 polymer ?
#
loop_
_entity_poly.entity_id
_entity_poly.type
_entity_poly.pdbx_seq_one_letter_code
_entity_poly.pdbx_strand_id
1 'polypeptide(L)'
;MASLAAWLSVTPAQAAWTEASSEHFVIYANDSDKDITRFAQQLERYHAGMAYVLGSKVAKPSPSNRVTVYVVKNTREVRELHGGDNKFVGGFYVPRAAGSLAIVPAVQSGSGQVTWSMIVLLHEYAHHFLISSNVSAMPRWLSEGSAEFFASAKFEADGGLWLGRPASHRAGELLYAQDVKAADLLDPTDYDKRKHTSYDAFYGKSWLLYHYLTFGGDRKGQFTRYTELLANGRGQRAAALEAFGDFDKLEKDLDHYLRQRRMTALTLKPELLTIGPVSLRTLSAGEAEIMPVRIRSRRGVSSEEAATLLVEARAIAAKYPDDAAVLAALAECEYDAGHDKEAVVAADTAIKRDPSQVNAYVQKGYALFREAEDNKGDDKERAAAYKTARAPFIALNRLENDHPLPLIYFYRSFVEQGEQPPKLAVDGLIRAVELAPFDLGLRMTLGTTLLRLGRSPEARTVLGPVANNPHGGGMSTFAHNLIERMANDPAWKGEDMGEEMPKDSEGEGAEGS
;
A
#
# COMPACT_ATOMS: atom_id res chain seq x y z
N MET A 1 -3.17 26.36 64.94
CA MET A 1 -2.44 25.75 63.81
C MET A 1 -3.46 25.45 62.72
N ALA A 2 -3.44 26.21 61.62
CA ALA A 2 -4.32 26.00 60.48
C ALA A 2 -3.55 25.22 59.41
N SER A 3 -4.00 24.01 59.11
CA SER A 3 -3.40 23.17 58.07
C SER A 3 -3.91 23.60 56.70
N LEU A 4 -3.02 24.12 55.85
CA LEU A 4 -3.25 24.28 54.43
C LEU A 4 -3.24 22.89 53.77
N ALA A 5 -4.38 22.45 53.26
CA ALA A 5 -4.45 21.33 52.33
C ALA A 5 -4.14 21.87 50.92
N ALA A 6 -2.97 21.52 50.38
CA ALA A 6 -2.64 21.77 48.99
C ALA A 6 -3.40 20.77 48.10
N TRP A 7 -4.40 21.26 47.37
CA TRP A 7 -5.07 20.49 46.32
C TRP A 7 -4.13 20.46 45.12
N LEU A 8 -3.42 19.34 44.94
CA LEU A 8 -2.74 19.04 43.69
C LEU A 8 -3.80 18.73 42.64
N SER A 9 -4.04 19.69 41.74
CA SER A 9 -4.81 19.49 40.53
C SER A 9 -4.08 18.47 39.66
N VAL A 10 -4.46 17.20 39.76
CA VAL A 10 -4.09 16.20 38.75
C VAL A 10 -4.94 16.53 37.52
N THR A 11 -4.42 17.36 36.62
CA THR A 11 -4.96 17.43 35.27
C THR A 11 -4.80 16.03 34.66
N PRO A 12 -5.88 15.38 34.19
CA PRO A 12 -5.72 14.14 33.45
C PRO A 12 -4.77 14.44 32.30
N ALA A 13 -3.73 13.61 32.13
CA ALA A 13 -2.90 13.65 30.95
C ALA A 13 -3.82 13.37 29.76
N GLN A 14 -4.30 14.45 29.13
CA GLN A 14 -5.11 14.36 27.94
C GLN A 14 -4.18 13.78 26.89
N ALA A 15 -4.42 12.53 26.49
CA ALA A 15 -3.61 11.88 25.48
C ALA A 15 -3.57 12.82 24.25
N ALA A 16 -2.36 13.21 23.88
CA ALA A 16 -2.07 14.09 22.75
C ALA A 16 -1.70 13.20 21.57
N TRP A 17 -2.06 13.64 20.36
CA TRP A 17 -1.56 12.97 19.16
C TRP A 17 -0.04 12.91 19.19
N THR A 18 0.49 11.71 18.93
CA THR A 18 1.91 11.42 18.93
C THR A 18 2.28 10.74 17.61
N GLU A 19 3.40 11.15 17.04
CA GLU A 19 4.06 10.50 15.92
C GLU A 19 5.13 9.55 16.45
N ALA A 20 5.07 8.27 16.09
CA ALA A 20 6.17 7.33 16.22
C ALA A 20 6.81 7.09 14.86
N SER A 21 8.10 7.38 14.72
CA SER A 21 8.85 7.28 13.47
C SER A 21 9.88 6.16 13.58
N SER A 22 9.92 5.30 12.57
CA SER A 22 10.82 4.14 12.48
C SER A 22 11.35 3.99 11.05
N GLU A 23 12.05 2.91 10.74
CA GLU A 23 12.70 2.75 9.44
C GLU A 23 11.70 2.54 8.31
N HIS A 24 10.62 1.80 8.58
CA HIS A 24 9.61 1.42 7.59
C HIS A 24 8.23 2.04 7.85
N PHE A 25 8.00 2.58 9.06
CA PHE A 25 6.69 3.08 9.47
C PHE A 25 6.74 4.49 10.07
N VAL A 26 5.67 5.25 9.82
CA VAL A 26 5.32 6.47 10.56
C VAL A 26 3.92 6.25 11.14
N ILE A 27 3.77 6.31 12.45
CA ILE A 27 2.51 6.00 13.13
C ILE A 27 2.00 7.26 13.80
N TYR A 28 0.77 7.66 13.51
CA TYR A 28 0.06 8.71 14.23
C TYR A 28 -1.02 8.07 15.10
N ALA A 29 -0.94 8.28 16.41
CA ALA A 29 -1.92 7.75 17.36
C ALA A 29 -2.20 8.76 18.47
N ASN A 30 -3.42 8.74 18.98
CA ASN A 30 -3.75 9.36 20.25
C ASN A 30 -3.71 8.28 21.36
N ASP A 31 -2.50 7.86 21.72
CA ASP A 31 -2.22 6.76 22.66
C ASP A 31 -0.99 7.08 23.52
N SER A 32 -0.66 6.22 24.49
CA SER A 32 0.51 6.38 25.33
C SER A 32 1.82 6.16 24.56
N ASP A 33 2.88 6.91 24.91
CA ASP A 33 4.24 6.74 24.36
C ASP A 33 4.71 5.27 24.39
N LYS A 34 4.34 4.55 25.44
CA LYS A 34 4.67 3.13 25.62
C LYS A 34 3.97 2.25 24.58
N ASP A 35 2.67 2.46 24.38
CA ASP A 35 1.86 1.62 23.49
C ASP A 35 2.17 1.90 22.02
N ILE A 36 2.33 3.17 21.64
CA ILE A 36 2.74 3.54 20.27
C ILE A 36 4.16 3.06 19.96
N THR A 37 5.10 3.15 20.90
CA THR A 37 6.46 2.59 20.73
C THR A 37 6.41 1.08 20.55
N ARG A 38 5.65 0.39 21.39
CA ARG A 38 5.50 -1.07 21.30
C ARG A 38 4.90 -1.49 19.96
N PHE A 39 3.89 -0.76 19.49
CA PHE A 39 3.24 -1.04 18.22
C PHE A 39 4.21 -0.83 17.05
N ALA A 40 4.97 0.27 17.03
CA ALA A 40 6.02 0.50 16.04
C ALA A 40 7.06 -0.63 16.02
N GLN A 41 7.54 -1.06 17.20
CA GLN A 41 8.49 -2.18 17.29
C GLN A 41 7.89 -3.51 16.85
N GLN A 42 6.59 -3.74 17.02
CA GLN A 42 5.92 -4.96 16.51
C GLN A 42 5.91 -4.96 14.98
N LEU A 43 5.57 -3.84 14.35
CA LEU A 43 5.58 -3.72 12.89
C LEU A 43 7.00 -3.87 12.32
N GLU A 44 8.01 -3.27 12.95
CA GLU A 44 9.42 -3.43 12.55
C GLU A 44 9.91 -4.87 12.72
N ARG A 45 9.54 -5.56 13.81
CA ARG A 45 9.87 -6.99 13.99
C ARG A 45 9.18 -7.87 12.97
N TYR A 46 7.95 -7.53 12.59
CA TYR A 46 7.22 -8.24 11.55
C TYR A 46 7.91 -8.10 10.20
N HIS A 47 8.29 -6.88 9.82
CA HIS A 47 9.10 -6.62 8.62
C HIS A 47 10.41 -7.43 8.64
N ALA A 48 11.18 -7.35 9.73
CA ALA A 48 12.43 -8.08 9.89
C ALA A 48 12.22 -9.61 9.80
N GLY A 49 11.13 -10.12 10.38
CA GLY A 49 10.77 -11.53 10.33
C GLY A 49 10.43 -11.99 8.91
N MET A 50 9.66 -11.21 8.15
CA MET A 50 9.39 -11.50 6.74
C MET A 50 10.68 -11.51 5.91
N ALA A 51 11.53 -10.50 6.08
CA ALA A 51 12.82 -10.41 5.40
C ALA A 51 13.73 -11.61 5.72
N TYR A 52 13.77 -12.03 6.98
CA TYR A 52 14.54 -13.20 7.41
C TYR A 52 14.02 -14.50 6.78
N VAL A 53 12.70 -14.73 6.84
CA VAL A 53 12.07 -15.96 6.32
C VAL A 53 12.20 -16.08 4.80
N LEU A 54 12.06 -14.98 4.08
CA LEU A 54 12.13 -14.95 2.62
C LEU A 54 13.56 -14.77 2.10
N GLY A 55 14.55 -14.56 2.98
CA GLY A 55 15.93 -14.27 2.58
C GLY A 55 16.06 -12.97 1.77
N SER A 56 15.09 -12.06 1.92
CA SER A 56 14.99 -10.84 1.12
C SER A 56 15.84 -9.73 1.72
N LYS A 57 16.57 -9.01 0.86
CA LYS A 57 17.22 -7.74 1.22
C LYS A 57 16.35 -6.60 0.70
N VAL A 58 15.40 -6.15 1.52
CA VAL A 58 14.58 -4.98 1.20
C VAL A 58 15.36 -3.73 1.61
N ALA A 59 15.54 -2.81 0.66
CA ALA A 59 16.20 -1.55 0.96
C ALA A 59 15.30 -0.71 1.89
N LYS A 60 15.93 0.06 2.77
CA LYS A 60 15.21 1.04 3.58
C LYS A 60 14.52 2.05 2.65
N PRO A 61 13.20 2.25 2.76
CA PRO A 61 12.49 3.22 1.93
C PRO A 61 12.94 4.65 2.29
N SER A 62 12.78 5.56 1.33
CA SER A 62 12.87 6.99 1.59
C SER A 62 11.78 7.41 2.60
N PRO A 63 11.96 8.52 3.35
CA PRO A 63 11.02 8.94 4.39
C PRO A 63 9.55 8.97 3.95
N SER A 64 9.26 9.37 2.71
CA SER A 64 7.91 9.50 2.15
C SER A 64 7.35 8.20 1.55
N ASN A 65 8.19 7.17 1.40
CA ASN A 65 7.80 5.83 0.96
C ASN A 65 7.58 4.84 2.11
N ARG A 66 7.77 5.28 3.36
CA ARG A 66 7.35 4.51 4.55
C ARG A 66 5.83 4.39 4.61
N VAL A 67 5.34 3.31 5.19
CA VAL A 67 3.90 3.14 5.42
C VAL A 67 3.46 4.05 6.57
N THR A 68 2.50 4.93 6.30
CA THR A 68 1.89 5.78 7.34
C THR A 68 0.72 5.05 7.99
N VAL A 69 0.75 4.83 9.29
CA VAL A 69 -0.34 4.18 10.03
C VAL A 69 -1.08 5.20 10.88
N TYR A 70 -2.36 5.44 10.56
CA TYR A 70 -3.24 6.25 11.40
C TYR A 70 -4.02 5.33 12.34
N VAL A 71 -3.80 5.50 13.64
CA VAL A 71 -4.51 4.79 14.69
C VAL A 71 -5.70 5.63 15.13
N VAL A 72 -6.88 5.23 14.70
CA VAL A 72 -8.14 5.92 14.98
C VAL A 72 -8.83 5.33 16.23
N LYS A 73 -9.84 6.02 16.74
CA LYS A 73 -10.39 5.74 18.07
C LYS A 73 -10.97 4.34 18.21
N ASN A 74 -11.63 3.84 17.16
CA ASN A 74 -12.33 2.56 17.20
C ASN A 74 -12.70 2.09 15.78
N THR A 75 -13.20 0.86 15.68
CA THR A 75 -13.60 0.24 14.40
C THR A 75 -14.74 0.97 13.69
N ARG A 76 -15.57 1.75 14.40
CA ARG A 76 -16.62 2.55 13.74
C ARG A 76 -15.99 3.64 12.86
N GLU A 77 -15.00 4.36 13.39
CA GLU A 77 -14.27 5.40 12.66
C GLU A 77 -13.51 4.81 11.46
N VAL A 78 -12.92 3.61 11.62
CA VAL A 78 -12.33 2.88 10.48
C VAL A 78 -13.36 2.64 9.37
N ARG A 79 -14.57 2.17 9.71
CA ARG A 79 -15.62 1.89 8.72
C ARG A 79 -16.14 3.15 8.05
N GLU A 80 -16.26 4.24 8.80
CA GLU A 80 -16.64 5.54 8.26
C GLU A 80 -15.58 6.04 7.26
N LEU A 81 -14.29 5.87 7.58
CA LEU A 81 -13.18 6.23 6.68
C LEU A 81 -13.03 5.30 5.46
N HIS A 82 -13.55 4.07 5.52
CA HIS A 82 -13.56 3.13 4.39
C HIS A 82 -14.74 3.39 3.40
N GLY A 83 -15.63 4.36 3.68
CA GLY A 83 -16.78 4.63 2.81
C GLY A 83 -18.10 3.96 3.23
N GLY A 84 -18.19 3.46 4.47
CA GLY A 84 -19.45 2.98 5.07
C GLY A 84 -19.94 1.63 4.56
N ASP A 85 -20.96 1.08 5.23
CA ASP A 85 -21.71 -0.16 4.92
C ASP A 85 -21.03 -1.53 5.09
N ASN A 86 -19.70 -1.67 5.02
CA ASN A 86 -19.05 -2.96 5.29
C ASN A 86 -18.75 -3.18 6.79
N LYS A 87 -19.57 -3.99 7.45
CA LYS A 87 -19.42 -4.34 8.88
C LYS A 87 -18.18 -5.19 9.20
N PHE A 88 -17.51 -5.77 8.20
CA PHE A 88 -16.36 -6.65 8.40
C PHE A 88 -15.01 -5.95 8.33
N VAL A 89 -14.98 -4.65 7.99
CA VAL A 89 -13.74 -3.85 7.97
C VAL A 89 -13.24 -3.64 9.39
N GLY A 90 -12.07 -4.22 9.68
CA GLY A 90 -11.34 -4.09 10.95
C GLY A 90 -10.15 -3.12 10.87
N GLY A 91 -9.75 -2.75 9.67
CA GLY A 91 -8.62 -1.91 9.27
C GLY A 91 -8.52 -1.96 7.75
N PHE A 92 -7.79 -1.07 7.12
CA PHE A 92 -7.51 -1.15 5.68
C PHE A 92 -6.22 -0.45 5.32
N TYR A 93 -5.71 -0.75 4.12
CA TYR A 93 -4.46 -0.25 3.57
C TYR A 93 -4.70 0.29 2.16
N VAL A 94 -4.02 1.38 1.83
CA VAL A 94 -4.09 2.04 0.52
C VAL A 94 -2.67 2.13 -0.05
N PRO A 95 -2.32 1.32 -1.06
CA PRO A 95 -1.01 1.38 -1.72
C PRO A 95 -0.93 2.55 -2.71
N ARG A 96 0.03 3.48 -2.53
CA ARG A 96 0.25 4.60 -3.47
C ARG A 96 1.71 5.04 -3.48
N ALA A 97 2.22 5.46 -4.65
CA ALA A 97 3.53 6.05 -4.78
C ALA A 97 3.63 7.35 -3.95
N ALA A 98 4.47 7.31 -2.92
CA ALA A 98 4.51 8.26 -1.81
C ALA A 98 3.16 8.37 -1.06
N GLY A 99 3.15 7.99 0.22
CA GLY A 99 1.94 8.09 1.06
C GLY A 99 1.06 6.84 1.09
N SER A 100 1.63 5.65 0.85
CA SER A 100 1.00 4.40 1.28
C SER A 100 0.59 4.49 2.75
N LEU A 101 -0.68 4.21 3.03
CA LEU A 101 -1.22 4.37 4.38
C LEU A 101 -2.03 3.17 4.83
N ALA A 102 -2.13 3.01 6.14
CA ALA A 102 -3.07 2.11 6.77
C ALA A 102 -3.89 2.86 7.83
N ILE A 103 -5.17 2.52 7.94
CA ILE A 103 -6.07 3.03 8.99
C ILE A 103 -6.51 1.84 9.83
N VAL A 104 -6.19 1.91 11.12
CA VAL A 104 -6.49 0.85 12.10
C VAL A 104 -7.09 1.45 13.36
N PRO A 105 -7.95 0.73 14.10
CA PRO A 105 -8.39 1.20 15.40
C PRO A 105 -7.26 1.01 16.43
N ALA A 106 -7.39 1.68 17.57
CA ALA A 106 -6.51 1.46 18.72
C ALA A 106 -6.35 -0.05 19.01
N VAL A 107 -5.10 -0.53 18.91
CA VAL A 107 -4.75 -1.92 19.15
C VAL A 107 -4.37 -2.06 20.61
N GLN A 108 -4.90 -3.07 21.29
CA GLN A 108 -4.30 -3.47 22.57
C GLN A 108 -2.95 -4.11 22.26
N SER A 109 -1.88 -3.34 22.35
CA SER A 109 -0.50 -3.80 22.13
C SER A 109 -0.05 -4.69 23.29
N GLY A 110 -0.70 -5.83 23.49
CA GLY A 110 -0.42 -6.84 24.51
C GLY A 110 0.49 -7.96 24.00
N SER A 111 0.96 -8.83 24.91
CA SER A 111 1.59 -10.11 24.53
C SER A 111 0.48 -11.15 24.38
N GLY A 112 0.34 -11.78 23.22
CA GLY A 112 -0.77 -12.71 22.99
C GLY A 112 -1.21 -12.80 21.53
N GLN A 113 -2.45 -13.26 21.31
CA GLN A 113 -3.03 -13.26 19.97
C GLN A 113 -3.25 -11.82 19.48
N VAL A 114 -2.93 -11.59 18.22
CA VAL A 114 -3.19 -10.32 17.53
C VAL A 114 -4.70 -10.09 17.43
N THR A 115 -5.13 -8.83 17.56
CA THR A 115 -6.54 -8.45 17.34
C THR A 115 -6.90 -8.66 15.87
N TRP A 116 -8.20 -8.76 15.55
CA TRP A 116 -8.66 -8.85 14.15
C TRP A 116 -8.10 -7.72 13.28
N SER A 117 -8.09 -6.49 13.79
CA SER A 117 -7.53 -5.34 13.09
C SER A 117 -6.04 -5.46 12.81
N MET A 118 -5.28 -6.04 13.75
CA MET A 118 -3.87 -6.30 13.56
C MET A 118 -3.65 -7.43 12.53
N ILE A 119 -4.48 -8.47 12.50
CA ILE A 119 -4.44 -9.50 11.45
C ILE A 119 -4.61 -8.87 10.07
N VAL A 120 -5.62 -7.99 9.91
CA VAL A 120 -5.85 -7.27 8.65
C VAL A 120 -4.64 -6.40 8.29
N LEU A 121 -4.12 -5.60 9.22
CA LEU A 121 -2.92 -4.78 8.96
C LEU A 121 -1.72 -5.62 8.51
N LEU A 122 -1.48 -6.75 9.18
CA LEU A 122 -0.36 -7.63 8.84
C LEU A 122 -0.56 -8.35 7.51
N HIS A 123 -1.80 -8.68 7.14
CA HIS A 123 -2.16 -9.22 5.83
C HIS A 123 -1.87 -8.20 4.72
N GLU A 124 -2.36 -6.97 4.85
CA GLU A 124 -2.11 -5.91 3.88
C GLU A 124 -0.62 -5.55 3.79
N TYR A 125 0.08 -5.48 4.93
CA TYR A 125 1.52 -5.25 4.94
C TYR A 125 2.29 -6.41 4.31
N ALA A 126 1.79 -7.65 4.42
CA ALA A 126 2.42 -8.79 3.73
C ALA A 126 2.34 -8.62 2.22
N HIS A 127 1.21 -8.16 1.66
CA HIS A 127 1.14 -7.79 0.25
C HIS A 127 2.14 -6.69 -0.11
N HIS A 128 2.19 -5.61 0.68
CA HIS A 128 3.17 -4.53 0.48
C HIS A 128 4.61 -5.06 0.44
N PHE A 129 4.99 -5.91 1.42
CA PHE A 129 6.33 -6.47 1.51
C PHE A 129 6.64 -7.41 0.34
N LEU A 130 5.72 -8.31 -0.01
CA LEU A 130 5.93 -9.31 -1.06
C LEU A 130 6.06 -8.66 -2.43
N ILE A 131 5.27 -7.63 -2.73
CA ILE A 131 5.39 -6.87 -3.97
C ILE A 131 6.70 -6.07 -4.00
N SER A 132 7.18 -5.59 -2.84
CA SER A 132 8.43 -4.84 -2.73
C SER A 132 9.69 -5.71 -2.80
N SER A 133 9.58 -6.98 -2.40
CA SER A 133 10.71 -7.91 -2.34
C SER A 133 10.78 -8.86 -3.54
N ASN A 134 9.71 -8.97 -4.32
CA ASN A 134 9.64 -9.91 -5.44
C ASN A 134 9.29 -9.19 -6.76
N VAL A 135 10.15 -9.37 -7.77
CA VAL A 135 9.94 -8.76 -9.10
C VAL A 135 8.93 -9.55 -9.94
N SER A 136 8.80 -10.85 -9.67
CA SER A 136 7.94 -11.74 -10.44
C SER A 136 6.47 -11.66 -10.02
N ALA A 137 5.58 -11.70 -11.00
CA ALA A 137 4.15 -11.81 -10.77
C ALA A 137 3.81 -13.08 -9.99
N MET A 138 3.09 -12.93 -8.88
CA MET A 138 2.56 -14.06 -8.12
C MET A 138 1.14 -14.35 -8.60
N PRO A 139 0.80 -15.62 -8.88
CA PRO A 139 -0.59 -16.01 -9.05
C PRO A 139 -1.42 -15.63 -7.83
N ARG A 140 -2.71 -15.36 -8.05
CA ARG A 140 -3.64 -14.92 -7.02
C ARG A 140 -3.59 -15.78 -5.74
N TRP A 141 -3.69 -17.10 -5.86
CA TRP A 141 -3.66 -18.00 -4.71
C TRP A 141 -2.36 -17.88 -3.90
N LEU A 142 -1.23 -17.63 -4.58
CA LEU A 142 0.06 -17.52 -3.93
C LEU A 142 0.17 -16.19 -3.18
N SER A 143 -0.27 -15.09 -3.82
CA SER A 143 -0.36 -13.78 -3.17
C SER A 143 -1.22 -13.85 -1.90
N GLU A 144 -2.45 -14.37 -2.00
CA GLU A 144 -3.38 -14.47 -0.86
C GLU A 144 -2.91 -15.46 0.22
N GLY A 145 -2.48 -16.66 -0.21
CA GLY A 145 -2.06 -17.71 0.72
C GLY A 145 -0.83 -17.32 1.53
N SER A 146 0.11 -16.61 0.90
CA SER A 146 1.28 -16.08 1.60
C SER A 146 0.93 -14.91 2.53
N ALA A 147 0.07 -13.98 2.10
CA ALA A 147 -0.39 -12.89 2.97
C ALA A 147 -1.12 -13.43 4.21
N GLU A 148 -2.05 -14.38 4.06
CA GLU A 148 -2.72 -15.06 5.18
C GLU A 148 -1.74 -15.83 6.08
N PHE A 149 -0.70 -16.44 5.49
CA PHE A 149 0.33 -17.14 6.25
C PHE A 149 1.09 -16.17 7.15
N PHE A 150 1.54 -15.03 6.64
CA PHE A 150 2.26 -14.04 7.43
C PHE A 150 1.35 -13.28 8.41
N ALA A 151 0.09 -13.02 8.04
CA ALA A 151 -0.90 -12.34 8.89
C ALA A 151 -1.17 -13.06 10.22
N SER A 152 -0.98 -14.39 10.24
CA SER A 152 -1.14 -15.24 11.43
C SER A 152 -0.02 -15.08 12.49
N ALA A 153 0.62 -13.92 12.57
CA ALA A 153 1.75 -13.68 13.46
C ALA A 153 1.38 -13.70 14.96
N LYS A 154 2.39 -13.89 15.81
CA LYS A 154 2.29 -13.68 17.26
C LYS A 154 3.55 -13.02 17.79
N PHE A 155 3.40 -11.92 18.53
CA PHE A 155 4.50 -11.22 19.17
C PHE A 155 4.65 -11.68 20.63
N GLU A 156 5.85 -12.10 20.99
CA GLU A 156 6.20 -12.46 22.36
C GLU A 156 6.70 -11.25 23.16
N ALA A 157 6.61 -11.34 24.48
CA ALA A 157 7.00 -10.24 25.38
C ALA A 157 8.51 -9.97 25.39
N ASP A 158 9.33 -10.98 25.06
CA ASP A 158 10.79 -10.89 24.94
C ASP A 158 11.24 -10.32 23.59
N GLY A 159 10.30 -10.03 22.68
CA GLY A 159 10.59 -9.58 21.32
C GLY A 159 10.67 -10.71 20.28
N GLY A 160 10.36 -11.95 20.66
CA GLY A 160 10.25 -13.06 19.71
C GLY A 160 9.01 -12.93 18.80
N LEU A 161 9.07 -13.58 17.65
CA LEU A 161 8.01 -13.55 16.64
C LEU A 161 7.68 -14.96 16.17
N TRP A 162 6.38 -15.27 16.10
CA TRP A 162 5.88 -16.43 15.38
C TRP A 162 5.30 -16.01 14.04
N LEU A 163 5.56 -16.80 13.00
CA LEU A 163 4.98 -16.63 11.65
C LEU A 163 4.40 -17.95 11.15
N GLY A 164 3.37 -17.90 10.29
CA GLY A 164 2.78 -19.10 9.70
C GLY A 164 2.03 -19.97 10.70
N ARG A 165 1.37 -19.35 11.70
CA ARG A 165 0.51 -20.09 12.63
C ARG A 165 -0.77 -20.55 11.91
N PRO A 166 -1.52 -21.51 12.48
CA PRO A 166 -2.86 -21.82 12.00
C PRO A 166 -3.72 -20.57 11.88
N ALA A 167 -4.31 -20.35 10.70
CA ALA A 167 -5.23 -19.24 10.43
C ALA A 167 -6.57 -19.46 11.15
N SER A 168 -6.58 -19.34 12.49
CA SER A 168 -7.77 -19.59 13.31
C SER A 168 -8.93 -18.65 12.96
N HIS A 169 -8.64 -17.46 12.42
CA HIS A 169 -9.65 -16.53 11.91
C HIS A 169 -10.36 -17.04 10.65
N ARG A 170 -9.76 -17.99 9.92
CA ARG A 170 -10.35 -18.66 8.74
C ARG A 170 -10.86 -20.07 9.05
N ALA A 171 -10.91 -20.48 10.33
CA ALA A 171 -11.28 -21.86 10.70
C ALA A 171 -12.67 -22.27 10.17
N GLY A 172 -13.61 -21.32 10.09
CA GLY A 172 -14.94 -21.55 9.52
C GLY A 172 -14.90 -21.94 8.04
N GLU A 173 -14.15 -21.17 7.23
CA GLU A 173 -13.91 -21.46 5.81
C GLU A 173 -13.23 -22.81 5.64
N LEU A 174 -12.14 -23.04 6.38
CA LEU A 174 -11.32 -24.24 6.26
C LEU A 174 -12.08 -25.52 6.61
N LEU A 175 -12.93 -25.50 7.65
CA LEU A 175 -13.56 -26.71 8.17
C LEU A 175 -14.95 -26.98 7.58
N TYR A 176 -15.64 -25.95 7.09
CA TYR A 176 -17.06 -26.06 6.73
C TYR A 176 -17.39 -25.59 5.31
N ALA A 177 -16.50 -24.86 4.62
CA ALA A 177 -16.71 -24.44 3.24
C ALA A 177 -15.88 -25.34 2.28
N GLN A 178 -16.58 -26.15 1.49
CA GLN A 178 -15.96 -27.09 0.51
C GLN A 178 -16.17 -26.64 -0.95
N ASP A 179 -16.45 -25.36 -1.17
CA ASP A 179 -16.78 -24.78 -2.48
C ASP A 179 -15.55 -24.41 -3.32
N VAL A 180 -14.34 -24.47 -2.75
CA VAL A 180 -13.05 -24.25 -3.43
C VAL A 180 -12.13 -25.48 -3.32
N LYS A 181 -11.73 -26.00 -4.48
CA LYS A 181 -10.72 -27.09 -4.60
C LYS A 181 -9.35 -26.52 -4.93
N ALA A 182 -8.29 -27.31 -4.71
CA ALA A 182 -6.94 -26.98 -5.15
C ALA A 182 -6.86 -26.68 -6.66
N ALA A 183 -7.67 -27.38 -7.47
CA ALA A 183 -7.77 -27.12 -8.90
C ALA A 183 -8.25 -25.69 -9.21
N ASP A 184 -9.18 -25.14 -8.42
CA ASP A 184 -9.71 -23.79 -8.61
C ASP A 184 -8.64 -22.72 -8.32
N LEU A 185 -7.73 -22.99 -7.39
CA LEU A 185 -6.59 -22.12 -7.10
C LEU A 185 -5.53 -22.16 -8.21
N LEU A 186 -5.32 -23.34 -8.82
CA LEU A 186 -4.19 -23.61 -9.72
C LEU A 186 -4.58 -23.50 -11.20
N ASP A 187 -5.87 -23.49 -11.51
CA ASP A 187 -6.46 -23.21 -12.80
C ASP A 187 -7.71 -22.33 -12.62
N PRO A 188 -7.52 -21.01 -12.50
CA PRO A 188 -8.60 -20.11 -12.11
C PRO A 188 -9.57 -19.81 -13.26
N THR A 189 -9.28 -20.24 -14.49
CA THR A 189 -10.03 -19.86 -15.71
C THR A 189 -11.54 -20.07 -15.59
N ASP A 190 -11.96 -21.19 -15.00
CA ASP A 190 -13.37 -21.51 -14.78
C ASP A 190 -13.87 -21.07 -13.41
N TYR A 191 -12.97 -20.93 -12.43
CA TYR A 191 -13.27 -20.35 -11.12
C TYR A 191 -13.68 -18.87 -11.26
N ASP A 192 -12.89 -18.06 -11.98
CA ASP A 192 -13.10 -16.62 -12.17
C ASP A 192 -14.37 -16.28 -12.95
N LYS A 193 -14.92 -17.23 -13.71
CA LYS A 193 -16.21 -17.09 -14.42
C LYS A 193 -17.40 -17.34 -13.49
N ARG A 194 -17.21 -17.92 -12.30
CA ARG A 194 -18.31 -18.19 -11.37
C ARG A 194 -18.77 -16.89 -10.71
N LYS A 195 -20.08 -16.78 -10.46
CA LYS A 195 -20.58 -15.75 -9.54
C LYS A 195 -20.20 -16.15 -8.12
N HIS A 196 -19.20 -15.48 -7.55
CA HIS A 196 -18.81 -15.68 -6.16
C HIS A 196 -19.81 -14.98 -5.23
N THR A 197 -20.10 -15.62 -4.10
CA THR A 197 -20.71 -14.92 -2.95
C THR A 197 -19.59 -14.27 -2.13
N SER A 198 -19.91 -13.29 -1.27
CA SER A 198 -18.87 -12.55 -0.51
C SER A 198 -18.07 -13.41 0.49
N TYR A 199 -18.33 -14.71 0.56
CA TYR A 199 -17.82 -15.64 1.58
C TYR A 199 -17.28 -16.94 0.97
N ASP A 200 -16.57 -16.83 -0.15
CA ASP A 200 -15.93 -17.98 -0.80
C ASP A 200 -14.66 -18.39 -0.03
N ALA A 201 -14.42 -19.70 0.13
CA ALA A 201 -13.31 -20.28 0.91
C ALA A 201 -11.91 -20.08 0.30
N PHE A 202 -11.78 -19.20 -0.70
CA PHE A 202 -10.55 -18.99 -1.48
C PHE A 202 -9.35 -18.64 -0.61
N TYR A 203 -9.51 -17.71 0.34
CA TYR A 203 -8.44 -17.27 1.22
C TYR A 203 -7.98 -18.41 2.15
N GLY A 204 -8.93 -19.09 2.82
CA GLY A 204 -8.64 -20.28 3.60
C GLY A 204 -7.92 -21.37 2.79
N LYS A 205 -8.42 -21.70 1.59
CA LYS A 205 -7.81 -22.73 0.74
C LYS A 205 -6.40 -22.34 0.26
N SER A 206 -6.20 -21.07 -0.09
CA SER A 206 -4.90 -20.51 -0.49
C SER A 206 -3.89 -20.58 0.65
N TRP A 207 -4.31 -20.20 1.87
CA TRP A 207 -3.51 -20.38 3.08
C TRP A 207 -3.14 -21.84 3.30
N LEU A 208 -4.09 -22.76 3.18
CA LEU A 208 -3.86 -24.19 3.40
C LEU A 208 -2.83 -24.75 2.42
N LEU A 209 -2.95 -24.41 1.13
CA LEU A 209 -1.99 -24.83 0.11
C LEU A 209 -0.59 -24.25 0.39
N TYR A 210 -0.50 -22.96 0.68
CA TYR A 210 0.78 -22.32 0.99
C TYR A 210 1.44 -22.91 2.26
N HIS A 211 0.66 -23.08 3.33
CA HIS A 211 1.12 -23.63 4.60
C HIS A 211 1.58 -25.08 4.44
N TYR A 212 0.83 -25.90 3.69
CA TYR A 212 1.21 -27.29 3.42
C TYR A 212 2.48 -27.39 2.58
N LEU A 213 2.63 -26.57 1.54
CA LEU A 213 3.83 -26.52 0.73
C LEU A 213 5.06 -26.02 1.51
N THR A 214 4.84 -25.21 2.54
CA THR A 214 5.89 -24.69 3.42
C THR A 214 6.32 -25.70 4.49
N PHE A 215 5.38 -26.42 5.11
CA PHE A 215 5.65 -27.24 6.31
C PHE A 215 5.36 -28.74 6.19
N GLY A 216 4.57 -29.18 5.21
CA GLY A 216 4.08 -30.56 5.12
C GLY A 216 5.15 -31.63 4.98
N GLY A 217 6.38 -31.26 4.61
CA GLY A 217 7.55 -32.17 4.52
C GLY A 217 7.52 -33.10 3.31
N ASP A 218 6.39 -33.76 3.06
CA ASP A 218 6.20 -34.78 2.01
C ASP A 218 6.23 -34.22 0.58
N ARG A 219 6.09 -32.90 0.44
CA ARG A 219 6.12 -32.16 -0.85
C ARG A 219 7.31 -31.21 -0.97
N LYS A 220 8.39 -31.47 -0.22
CA LYS A 220 9.59 -30.63 -0.21
C LYS A 220 10.13 -30.37 -1.63
N GLY A 221 10.38 -29.10 -1.94
CA GLY A 221 10.93 -28.66 -3.23
C GLY A 221 9.88 -28.42 -4.34
N GLN A 222 8.64 -28.91 -4.19
CA GLN A 222 7.60 -28.67 -5.20
C GLN A 222 7.23 -27.20 -5.31
N PHE A 223 7.20 -26.47 -4.18
CA PHE A 223 6.94 -25.03 -4.19
C PHE A 223 7.99 -24.26 -4.98
N THR A 224 9.28 -24.53 -4.72
CA THR A 224 10.40 -23.94 -5.47
C THR A 224 10.29 -24.25 -6.96
N ARG A 225 10.02 -25.51 -7.31
CA ARG A 225 9.81 -25.92 -8.71
C ARG A 225 8.66 -25.15 -9.36
N TYR A 226 7.53 -25.00 -8.67
CA TYR A 226 6.38 -24.27 -9.17
C TYR A 226 6.72 -22.80 -9.44
N THR A 227 7.35 -22.11 -8.50
CA THR A 227 7.75 -20.70 -8.66
C THR A 227 8.79 -20.51 -9.77
N GLU A 228 9.73 -21.46 -9.93
CA GLU A 228 10.68 -21.44 -11.04
C GLU A 228 9.99 -21.61 -12.41
N LEU A 229 9.02 -22.50 -12.51
CA LEU A 229 8.26 -22.70 -13.75
C LEU A 229 7.49 -21.44 -14.13
N LEU A 230 6.84 -20.78 -13.16
CA LEU A 230 6.16 -19.51 -13.38
C LEU A 230 7.13 -18.40 -13.82
N ALA A 231 8.28 -18.28 -13.13
CA ALA A 231 9.30 -17.29 -13.48
C ALA A 231 9.85 -17.49 -14.90
N ASN A 232 9.87 -18.73 -15.40
CA ASN A 232 10.25 -19.08 -16.77
C ASN A 232 9.09 -18.96 -17.79
N GLY A 233 7.96 -18.35 -17.40
CA GLY A 233 6.82 -18.08 -18.28
C GLY A 233 5.89 -19.26 -18.52
N ARG A 234 6.00 -20.34 -17.74
CA ARG A 234 5.03 -21.44 -17.82
C ARG A 234 3.69 -20.99 -17.24
N GLY A 235 2.60 -21.26 -17.96
CA GLY A 235 1.25 -20.96 -17.46
C GLY A 235 0.92 -21.67 -16.15
N GLN A 236 0.11 -21.02 -15.31
CA GLN A 236 -0.18 -21.41 -13.92
C GLN A 236 -0.59 -22.89 -13.77
N ARG A 237 -1.59 -23.34 -14.55
CA ARG A 237 -2.07 -24.73 -14.54
C ARG A 237 -0.99 -25.72 -14.92
N ALA A 238 -0.26 -25.43 -16.00
CA ALA A 238 0.78 -26.34 -16.51
C ALA A 238 1.95 -26.44 -15.53
N ALA A 239 2.36 -25.32 -14.91
CA ALA A 239 3.36 -25.30 -13.86
C ALA A 239 2.92 -26.11 -12.64
N ALA A 240 1.65 -25.98 -12.24
CA ALA A 240 1.08 -26.67 -11.10
C ALA A 240 0.97 -28.18 -11.32
N LEU A 241 0.51 -28.63 -12.50
CA LEU A 241 0.46 -30.05 -12.86
C LEU A 241 1.84 -30.69 -12.83
N GLU A 242 2.86 -29.96 -13.30
CA GLU A 242 4.24 -30.45 -13.32
C GLU A 242 4.85 -30.51 -11.92
N ALA A 243 4.63 -29.48 -11.09
CA ALA A 243 5.22 -29.38 -9.76
C ALA A 243 4.48 -30.21 -8.70
N PHE A 244 3.15 -30.20 -8.73
CA PHE A 244 2.29 -30.80 -7.70
C PHE A 244 1.64 -32.12 -8.11
N GLY A 245 1.60 -32.41 -9.41
CA GLY A 245 0.98 -33.61 -9.97
C GLY A 245 -0.54 -33.50 -10.06
N ASP A 246 -1.20 -34.64 -9.87
CA ASP A 246 -2.65 -34.78 -9.91
C ASP A 246 -3.33 -33.90 -8.83
N PHE A 247 -4.28 -33.06 -9.24
CA PHE A 247 -4.96 -32.12 -8.33
C PHE A 247 -5.95 -32.80 -7.38
N ASP A 248 -6.56 -33.92 -7.74
CA ASP A 248 -7.42 -34.68 -6.82
C ASP A 248 -6.58 -35.38 -5.74
N LYS A 249 -5.36 -35.79 -6.08
CA LYS A 249 -4.39 -36.26 -5.09
C LYS A 249 -3.94 -35.12 -4.18
N LEU A 250 -3.60 -33.96 -4.75
CA LEU A 250 -3.24 -32.77 -3.97
C LEU A 250 -4.36 -32.37 -2.99
N GLU A 251 -5.60 -32.40 -3.45
CA GLU A 251 -6.78 -32.10 -2.63
C GLU A 251 -6.88 -33.03 -1.41
N LYS A 252 -6.73 -34.35 -1.61
CA LYS A 252 -6.73 -35.33 -0.51
C LYS A 252 -5.59 -35.11 0.48
N ASP A 253 -4.41 -34.74 -0.02
CA ASP A 253 -3.26 -34.43 0.82
C ASP A 253 -3.52 -33.18 1.68
N LEU A 254 -4.12 -32.13 1.09
CA LEU A 254 -4.51 -30.91 1.82
C LEU A 254 -5.55 -31.23 2.89
N ASP A 255 -6.56 -32.05 2.58
CA ASP A 255 -7.58 -32.47 3.55
C ASP A 255 -6.96 -33.28 4.70
N HIS A 256 -6.01 -34.16 4.40
CA HIS A 256 -5.29 -34.92 5.41
C HIS A 256 -4.45 -33.99 6.30
N TYR A 257 -3.73 -33.05 5.69
CA TYR A 257 -2.91 -32.07 6.39
C TYR A 257 -3.76 -31.17 7.31
N LEU A 258 -4.90 -30.68 6.82
CA LEU A 258 -5.82 -29.84 7.59
C LEU A 258 -6.36 -30.54 8.85
N ARG A 259 -6.55 -31.87 8.80
CA ARG A 259 -7.07 -32.67 9.92
C ARG A 259 -6.01 -33.01 10.98
N GLN A 260 -4.75 -32.62 10.79
CA GLN A 260 -3.72 -32.84 11.78
C GLN A 260 -4.03 -32.09 13.09
N ARG A 261 -3.81 -32.75 14.23
CA ARG A 261 -4.08 -32.17 15.56
C ARG A 261 -3.19 -30.98 15.90
N ARG A 262 -2.03 -30.88 15.26
CA ARG A 262 -1.03 -29.83 15.46
C ARG A 262 -0.44 -29.47 14.11
N MET A 263 -0.20 -28.18 13.92
CA MET A 263 0.44 -27.63 12.73
C MET A 263 1.69 -26.86 13.13
N THR A 264 2.69 -26.88 12.26
CA THR A 264 3.96 -26.18 12.46
C THR A 264 3.79 -24.67 12.28
N ALA A 265 4.63 -23.91 12.97
CA ALA A 265 4.81 -22.48 12.78
C ALA A 265 6.31 -22.13 12.94
N LEU A 266 6.75 -21.05 12.31
CA LEU A 266 8.12 -20.55 12.47
C LEU A 266 8.23 -19.79 13.79
N THR A 267 9.34 -20.00 14.50
CA THR A 267 9.70 -19.26 15.73
C THR A 267 11.00 -18.53 15.51
N LEU A 268 10.94 -17.20 15.51
CA LEU A 268 12.08 -16.32 15.37
C LEU A 268 12.41 -15.73 16.73
N LYS A 269 13.65 -15.96 17.17
CA LYS A 269 14.15 -15.39 18.41
C LYS A 269 14.47 -13.91 18.23
N PRO A 270 14.42 -13.09 19.30
CA PRO A 270 14.67 -11.65 19.21
C PRO A 270 16.00 -11.29 18.52
N GLU A 271 17.04 -12.12 18.67
CA GLU A 271 18.36 -11.86 18.11
C GLU A 271 18.41 -11.95 16.58
N LEU A 272 17.40 -12.57 15.95
CA LEU A 272 17.23 -12.63 14.50
C LEU A 272 16.44 -11.42 13.96
N LEU A 273 15.84 -10.62 14.84
CA LEU A 273 14.90 -9.56 14.53
C LEU A 273 15.47 -8.18 14.88
N THR A 274 16.59 -7.84 14.25
CA THR A 274 17.22 -6.53 14.43
C THR A 274 16.29 -5.45 13.90
N ILE A 275 15.91 -4.49 14.75
CA ILE A 275 15.10 -3.33 14.40
C ILE A 275 15.83 -2.04 14.74
N GLY A 276 15.60 -0.98 13.95
CA GLY A 276 16.09 0.36 14.24
C GLY A 276 15.39 1.01 15.44
N PRO A 277 15.87 2.20 15.88
CA PRO A 277 15.21 2.94 16.94
C PRO A 277 13.84 3.48 16.51
N VAL A 278 12.93 3.61 17.48
CA VAL A 278 11.67 4.34 17.31
C VAL A 278 11.83 5.70 17.97
N SER A 279 11.64 6.78 17.21
CA SER A 279 11.58 8.13 17.75
C SER A 279 10.13 8.57 17.95
N LEU A 280 9.87 9.26 19.06
CA LEU A 280 8.56 9.83 19.36
C LEU A 280 8.60 11.35 19.23
N ARG A 281 7.52 11.92 18.72
CA ARG A 281 7.29 13.35 18.65
C ARG A 281 5.83 13.65 18.98
N THR A 282 5.60 14.41 20.04
CA THR A 282 4.27 14.97 20.32
C THR A 282 3.94 16.00 19.24
N LEU A 283 2.74 15.92 18.68
CA LEU A 283 2.27 16.88 17.67
C LEU A 283 2.03 18.25 18.33
N SER A 284 2.18 19.32 17.55
CA SER A 284 1.73 20.65 17.97
C SER A 284 0.21 20.66 18.22
N ALA A 285 -0.30 21.69 18.90
CA ALA A 285 -1.74 21.87 19.07
C ALA A 285 -2.48 21.99 17.72
N GLY A 286 -1.87 22.66 16.74
CA GLY A 286 -2.42 22.78 15.39
C GLY A 286 -2.43 21.45 14.64
N GLU A 287 -1.31 20.72 14.64
CA GLU A 287 -1.19 19.38 14.05
C GLU A 287 -2.20 18.40 14.64
N ALA A 288 -2.38 18.43 15.97
CA ALA A 288 -3.35 17.57 16.66
C ALA A 288 -4.80 17.91 16.27
N GLU A 289 -5.12 19.20 16.11
CA GLU A 289 -6.46 19.66 15.75
C GLU A 289 -6.81 19.40 14.27
N ILE A 290 -5.84 19.56 13.35
CA ILE A 290 -6.03 19.27 11.92
C ILE A 290 -5.98 17.78 11.58
N MET A 291 -5.56 16.90 12.51
CA MET A 291 -5.36 15.48 12.22
C MET A 291 -6.59 14.76 11.66
N PRO A 292 -7.83 14.95 12.17
CA PRO A 292 -9.01 14.33 11.57
C PRO A 292 -9.28 14.78 10.13
N VAL A 293 -8.91 16.02 9.79
CA VAL A 293 -8.98 16.56 8.42
C VAL A 293 -7.93 15.88 7.55
N ARG A 294 -6.69 15.84 8.03
CA ARG A 294 -5.57 15.19 7.34
C ARG A 294 -5.85 13.71 7.04
N ILE A 295 -6.40 12.95 7.99
CA ILE A 295 -6.73 11.53 7.78
C ILE A 295 -7.75 11.35 6.65
N ARG A 296 -8.81 12.17 6.62
CA ARG A 296 -9.86 12.10 5.59
C ARG A 296 -9.33 12.49 4.21
N SER A 297 -8.62 13.61 4.10
CA SER A 297 -8.01 14.06 2.83
C SER A 297 -6.98 13.06 2.34
N ARG A 298 -6.09 12.55 3.22
CA ARG A 298 -5.10 11.52 2.86
C ARG A 298 -5.71 10.20 2.44
N ARG A 299 -6.83 9.79 3.04
CA ARG A 299 -7.58 8.60 2.57
C ARG A 299 -7.99 8.77 1.11
N GLY A 300 -8.39 9.98 0.74
CA GLY A 300 -8.98 10.31 -0.56
C GLY A 300 -10.40 10.81 -0.35
N VAL A 301 -10.81 11.81 -1.13
CA VAL A 301 -12.12 12.46 -1.01
C VAL A 301 -12.74 12.66 -2.37
N SER A 302 -14.07 12.55 -2.47
CA SER A 302 -14.80 13.07 -3.63
C SER A 302 -14.78 14.61 -3.65
N SER A 303 -15.16 15.21 -4.77
CA SER A 303 -15.26 16.68 -4.87
C SER A 303 -16.25 17.26 -3.83
N GLU A 304 -17.34 16.57 -3.53
CA GLU A 304 -18.31 16.99 -2.50
C GLU A 304 -17.74 16.85 -1.08
N GLU A 305 -17.04 15.75 -0.79
CA GLU A 305 -16.35 15.54 0.47
C GLU A 305 -15.25 16.60 0.68
N ALA A 306 -14.46 16.90 -0.37
CA ALA A 306 -13.39 17.89 -0.35
C ALA A 306 -13.92 19.30 -0.03
N ALA A 307 -15.01 19.72 -0.69
CA ALA A 307 -15.65 21.01 -0.44
C ALA A 307 -16.12 21.16 1.02
N THR A 308 -16.64 20.08 1.60
CA THR A 308 -17.06 20.05 3.02
C THR A 308 -15.86 20.11 3.95
N LEU A 309 -14.84 19.30 3.67
CA LEU A 309 -13.64 19.17 4.48
C LEU A 309 -12.82 20.47 4.52
N LEU A 310 -12.80 21.20 3.41
CA LEU A 310 -12.08 22.47 3.29
C LEU A 310 -12.58 23.54 4.26
N VAL A 311 -13.88 23.57 4.57
CA VAL A 311 -14.44 24.54 5.55
C VAL A 311 -13.80 24.34 6.92
N GLU A 312 -13.66 23.08 7.34
CA GLU A 312 -13.01 22.71 8.60
C GLU A 312 -11.50 23.04 8.56
N ALA A 313 -10.83 22.70 7.45
CA ALA A 313 -9.40 22.99 7.27
C ALA A 313 -9.10 24.49 7.38
N ARG A 314 -9.87 25.35 6.71
CA ARG A 314 -9.72 26.81 6.75
C ARG A 314 -9.97 27.37 8.15
N ALA A 315 -10.98 26.86 8.87
CA ALA A 315 -11.27 27.29 10.23
C ALA A 315 -10.11 26.97 11.20
N ILE A 316 -9.52 25.78 11.07
CA ILE A 316 -8.36 25.39 11.88
C ILE A 316 -7.12 26.20 11.48
N ALA A 317 -6.86 26.41 10.19
CA ALA A 317 -5.76 27.24 9.72
C ALA A 317 -5.85 28.70 10.19
N ALA A 318 -7.07 29.25 10.29
CA ALA A 318 -7.28 30.59 10.85
C ALA A 318 -6.91 30.68 12.35
N LYS A 319 -7.04 29.57 13.08
CA LYS A 319 -6.64 29.47 14.50
C LYS A 319 -5.13 29.24 14.67
N TYR A 320 -4.50 28.57 13.71
CA TYR A 320 -3.07 28.26 13.72
C TYR A 320 -2.35 28.76 12.46
N PRO A 321 -2.34 30.09 12.20
CA PRO A 321 -1.84 30.65 10.93
C PRO A 321 -0.31 30.51 10.75
N ASP A 322 0.42 30.21 11.81
CA ASP A 322 1.88 30.05 11.80
C ASP A 322 2.33 28.58 11.88
N ASP A 323 1.40 27.63 11.96
CA ASP A 323 1.71 26.20 12.02
C ASP A 323 1.89 25.63 10.60
N ALA A 324 3.13 25.29 10.26
CA ALA A 324 3.49 24.85 8.92
C ALA A 324 2.81 23.54 8.49
N ALA A 325 2.55 22.62 9.44
CA ALA A 325 1.89 21.36 9.14
C ALA A 325 0.38 21.55 8.92
N VAL A 326 -0.25 22.48 9.65
CA VAL A 326 -1.64 22.90 9.39
C VAL A 326 -1.76 23.52 8.00
N LEU A 327 -0.83 24.42 7.64
CA LEU A 327 -0.83 25.04 6.31
C LEU A 327 -0.56 24.03 5.18
N ALA A 328 0.29 23.02 5.41
CA ALA A 328 0.52 21.95 4.45
C ALA A 328 -0.70 21.03 4.27
N ALA A 329 -1.48 20.80 5.33
CA ALA A 329 -2.76 20.09 5.24
C ALA A 329 -3.85 20.94 4.58
N LEU A 330 -3.87 22.25 4.84
CA LEU A 330 -4.76 23.19 4.14
C LEU A 330 -4.47 23.18 2.63
N ALA A 331 -3.20 23.20 2.22
CA ALA A 331 -2.83 23.14 0.80
C ALA A 331 -3.39 21.90 0.10
N GLU A 332 -3.41 20.75 0.78
CA GLU A 332 -4.01 19.51 0.28
C GLU A 332 -5.53 19.67 0.14
N CYS A 333 -6.22 20.17 1.17
CA CYS A 333 -7.67 20.38 1.10
C CYS A 333 -8.10 21.43 0.06
N GLU A 334 -7.30 22.49 -0.16
CA GLU A 334 -7.55 23.47 -1.22
C GLU A 334 -7.39 22.83 -2.61
N TYR A 335 -6.36 22.01 -2.80
CA TYR A 335 -6.14 21.26 -4.04
C TYR A 335 -7.28 20.25 -4.30
N ASP A 336 -7.65 19.45 -3.28
CA ASP A 336 -8.73 18.46 -3.36
C ASP A 336 -10.07 19.13 -3.74
N ALA A 337 -10.30 20.37 -3.30
CA ALA A 337 -11.50 21.14 -3.60
C ALA A 337 -11.43 21.94 -4.92
N GLY A 338 -10.33 21.85 -5.68
CA GLY A 338 -10.15 22.56 -6.95
C GLY A 338 -9.74 24.03 -6.83
N HIS A 339 -9.27 24.46 -5.67
CA HIS A 339 -8.77 25.83 -5.44
C HIS A 339 -7.25 25.89 -5.57
N ASP A 340 -6.73 25.70 -6.78
CA ASP A 340 -5.29 25.52 -7.02
C ASP A 340 -4.46 26.74 -6.61
N LYS A 341 -4.97 27.97 -6.81
CA LYS A 341 -4.26 29.20 -6.42
C LYS A 341 -4.10 29.30 -4.91
N GLU A 342 -5.16 29.02 -4.16
CA GLU A 342 -5.18 28.98 -2.70
C GLU A 342 -4.27 27.86 -2.17
N ALA A 343 -4.27 26.70 -2.83
CA ALA A 343 -3.36 25.60 -2.53
C ALA A 343 -1.89 26.02 -2.64
N VAL A 344 -1.51 26.71 -3.73
CA VAL A 344 -0.15 27.24 -3.93
C VAL A 344 0.22 28.25 -2.84
N VAL A 345 -0.70 29.15 -2.47
CA VAL A 345 -0.46 30.14 -1.41
C VAL A 345 -0.25 29.48 -0.04
N ALA A 346 -1.10 28.51 0.32
CA ALA A 346 -0.98 27.76 1.57
C ALA A 346 0.33 26.96 1.61
N ALA A 347 0.67 26.29 0.50
CA ALA A 347 1.91 25.53 0.37
C ALA A 347 3.17 26.42 0.45
N ASP A 348 3.20 27.56 -0.22
CA ASP A 348 4.33 28.49 -0.15
C ASP A 348 4.52 29.05 1.26
N THR A 349 3.42 29.31 1.95
CA THR A 349 3.47 29.75 3.34
C THR A 349 4.02 28.64 4.24
N ALA A 350 3.54 27.39 4.08
CA ALA A 350 4.05 26.24 4.81
C ALA A 350 5.55 26.04 4.60
N ILE A 351 6.02 26.03 3.34
CA ILE A 351 7.44 25.87 2.97
C ILE A 351 8.30 26.99 3.57
N LYS A 352 7.81 28.23 3.56
CA LYS A 352 8.52 29.37 4.13
C LYS A 352 8.66 29.25 5.66
N ARG A 353 7.64 28.70 6.34
CA ARG A 353 7.66 28.49 7.79
C ARG A 353 8.58 27.32 8.16
N ASP A 354 8.48 26.23 7.42
CA ASP A 354 9.26 25.02 7.62
C ASP A 354 9.53 24.32 6.28
N PRO A 355 10.74 24.46 5.72
CA PRO A 355 11.12 23.81 4.47
C PRO A 355 11.14 22.28 4.53
N SER A 356 10.97 21.66 5.69
CA SER A 356 10.87 20.20 5.82
C SER A 356 9.46 19.65 5.57
N GLN A 357 8.45 20.52 5.36
CA GLN A 357 7.08 20.13 5.03
C GLN A 357 6.97 19.57 3.60
N VAL A 358 7.40 18.32 3.41
CA VAL A 358 7.39 17.61 2.12
C VAL A 358 6.04 17.71 1.41
N ASN A 359 4.93 17.55 2.15
CA ASN A 359 3.60 17.62 1.56
C ASN A 359 3.32 18.96 0.87
N ALA A 360 3.79 20.07 1.42
CA ALA A 360 3.55 21.38 0.82
C ALA A 360 4.15 21.47 -0.60
N TYR A 361 5.33 20.87 -0.84
CA TYR A 361 5.91 20.78 -2.18
C TYR A 361 5.06 19.91 -3.12
N VAL A 362 4.53 18.79 -2.61
CA VAL A 362 3.65 17.89 -3.37
C VAL A 362 2.38 18.63 -3.79
N GLN A 363 1.67 19.26 -2.85
CA GLN A 363 0.41 19.95 -3.14
C GLN A 363 0.61 21.16 -4.05
N LYS A 364 1.70 21.91 -3.86
CA LYS A 364 2.07 22.99 -4.79
C LYS A 364 2.33 22.46 -6.19
N GLY A 365 3.03 21.33 -6.31
CA GLY A 365 3.29 20.67 -7.58
C GLY A 365 2.00 20.23 -8.26
N TYR A 366 1.11 19.57 -7.53
CA TYR A 366 -0.18 19.10 -8.04
C TYR A 366 -1.07 20.25 -8.54
N ALA A 367 -1.23 21.30 -7.74
CA ALA A 367 -2.00 22.49 -8.11
C ALA A 367 -1.47 23.14 -9.40
N LEU A 368 -0.15 23.37 -9.48
CA LEU A 368 0.46 23.96 -10.68
C LEU A 368 0.42 23.05 -11.91
N PHE A 369 0.41 21.73 -11.73
CA PHE A 369 0.25 20.78 -12.83
C PHE A 369 -1.18 20.83 -13.39
N ARG A 370 -2.20 20.85 -12.52
CA ARG A 370 -3.60 21.00 -12.94
C ARG A 370 -3.81 22.33 -13.67
N GLU A 371 -3.25 23.43 -13.15
CA GLU A 371 -3.28 24.72 -13.86
C GLU A 371 -2.56 24.69 -15.23
N ALA A 372 -1.49 23.91 -15.37
CA ALA A 372 -0.76 23.76 -16.63
C ALA A 372 -1.52 22.89 -17.64
N GLU A 373 -2.23 21.87 -17.17
CA GLU A 373 -3.11 21.01 -17.97
C GLU A 373 -4.30 21.81 -18.51
N ASP A 374 -4.94 22.61 -17.67
CA ASP A 374 -6.08 23.47 -18.02
C ASP A 374 -5.70 24.70 -18.85
N ASN A 375 -4.40 24.93 -19.06
CA ASN A 375 -3.92 26.08 -19.82
C ASN A 375 -4.23 25.94 -21.32
N LYS A 376 -5.15 26.80 -21.79
CA LYS A 376 -5.60 26.90 -23.20
C LYS A 376 -4.77 27.88 -24.05
N GLY A 377 -3.63 28.33 -23.52
CA GLY A 377 -2.67 29.17 -24.22
C GLY A 377 -1.95 28.44 -25.35
N ASP A 378 -1.07 29.15 -26.04
CA ASP A 378 -0.23 28.54 -27.08
C ASP A 378 0.80 27.56 -26.51
N ASP A 379 1.49 26.81 -27.38
CA ASP A 379 2.49 25.81 -26.96
C ASP A 379 3.60 26.40 -26.07
N LYS A 380 3.95 27.67 -26.28
CA LYS A 380 4.99 28.35 -25.49
C LYS A 380 4.47 28.70 -24.10
N GLU A 381 3.22 29.15 -23.99
CA GLU A 381 2.55 29.41 -22.72
C GLU A 381 2.36 28.12 -21.93
N ARG A 382 1.90 27.04 -22.58
CA ARG A 382 1.79 25.71 -21.95
C ARG A 382 3.15 25.19 -21.48
N ALA A 383 4.20 25.30 -22.30
CA ALA A 383 5.56 24.90 -21.91
C ALA A 383 6.10 25.71 -20.72
N ALA A 384 5.77 27.00 -20.64
CA ALA A 384 6.11 27.83 -19.49
C ALA A 384 5.34 27.42 -18.21
N ALA A 385 4.07 27.03 -18.35
CA ALA A 385 3.26 26.52 -17.25
C ALA A 385 3.83 25.20 -16.69
N TYR A 386 4.12 24.22 -17.55
CA TYR A 386 4.76 22.96 -17.12
C TYR A 386 6.16 23.18 -16.53
N LYS A 387 6.94 24.14 -17.05
CA LYS A 387 8.22 24.52 -16.44
C LYS A 387 8.05 25.03 -15.01
N THR A 388 7.00 25.80 -14.77
CA THR A 388 6.65 26.31 -13.44
C THR A 388 6.18 25.18 -12.53
N ALA A 389 5.32 24.29 -13.04
CA ALA A 389 4.79 23.14 -12.33
C ALA A 389 5.84 22.10 -11.93
N ARG A 390 6.94 21.97 -12.70
CA ARG A 390 8.10 21.14 -12.33
C ARG A 390 8.91 21.70 -11.15
N ALA A 391 8.85 23.00 -10.87
CA ALA A 391 9.76 23.62 -9.91
C ALA A 391 9.60 23.09 -8.45
N PRO A 392 8.38 22.91 -7.91
CA PRO A 392 8.19 22.29 -6.59
C PRO A 392 8.75 20.86 -6.51
N PHE A 393 8.55 20.06 -7.57
CA PHE A 393 9.07 18.69 -7.63
C PHE A 393 10.59 18.65 -7.72
N ILE A 394 11.23 19.56 -8.46
CA ILE A 394 12.69 19.69 -8.47
C ILE A 394 13.21 20.06 -7.07
N ALA A 395 12.51 20.96 -6.36
CA ALA A 395 12.87 21.32 -5.00
C ALA A 395 12.72 20.13 -4.04
N LEU A 396 11.60 19.38 -4.15
CA LEU A 396 11.36 18.17 -3.38
C LEU A 396 12.41 17.09 -3.66
N ASN A 397 12.79 16.87 -4.92
CA ASN A 397 13.82 15.90 -5.27
C ASN A 397 15.18 16.22 -4.64
N ARG A 398 15.50 17.51 -4.41
CA ARG A 398 16.73 17.90 -3.70
C ARG A 398 16.67 17.63 -2.20
N LEU A 399 15.47 17.69 -1.63
CA LEU A 399 15.22 17.38 -0.22
C LEU A 399 15.20 15.86 0.01
N GLU A 400 14.61 15.12 -0.92
CA GLU A 400 14.44 13.67 -0.87
C GLU A 400 14.67 13.06 -2.27
N ASN A 401 15.92 12.69 -2.56
CA ASN A 401 16.33 12.21 -3.90
C ASN A 401 15.60 10.93 -4.36
N ASP A 402 15.15 10.10 -3.41
CA ASP A 402 14.41 8.86 -3.67
C ASP A 402 12.91 9.04 -3.38
N HIS A 403 12.39 10.25 -3.54
CA HIS A 403 10.94 10.49 -3.56
C HIS A 403 10.40 10.12 -4.95
N PRO A 404 9.36 9.27 -5.08
CA PRO A 404 8.89 8.82 -6.39
C PRO A 404 8.15 9.91 -7.16
N LEU A 405 7.34 10.75 -6.49
CA LEU A 405 6.55 11.80 -7.16
C LEU A 405 7.35 12.74 -8.05
N PRO A 406 8.51 13.33 -7.64
CA PRO A 406 9.30 14.14 -8.57
C PRO A 406 9.69 13.43 -9.87
N LEU A 407 10.00 12.14 -9.80
CA LEU A 407 10.37 11.35 -10.97
C LEU A 407 9.15 11.10 -11.88
N ILE A 408 8.01 10.78 -11.27
CA ILE A 408 6.72 10.58 -11.97
C ILE A 408 6.30 11.87 -12.67
N TYR A 409 6.29 13.00 -11.96
CA TYR A 409 5.83 14.27 -12.52
C TYR A 409 6.83 14.86 -13.51
N PHE A 410 8.13 14.56 -13.39
CA PHE A 410 9.08 14.88 -14.44
C PHE A 410 8.72 14.17 -15.75
N TYR A 411 8.40 12.87 -15.69
CA TYR A 411 7.89 12.10 -16.82
C TYR A 411 6.56 12.64 -17.38
N ARG A 412 5.56 12.81 -16.52
CA ARG A 412 4.22 13.30 -16.91
C ARG A 412 4.27 14.63 -17.64
N SER A 413 5.17 15.53 -17.22
CA SER A 413 5.31 16.85 -17.84
C SER A 413 5.64 16.83 -19.33
N PHE A 414 6.20 15.74 -19.87
CA PHE A 414 6.42 15.60 -21.32
C PHE A 414 5.20 15.00 -22.00
N VAL A 415 4.64 13.93 -21.43
CA VAL A 415 3.50 13.22 -22.02
C VAL A 415 2.25 14.10 -22.11
N GLU A 416 1.94 14.89 -21.09
CA GLU A 416 0.77 15.78 -21.07
C GLU A 416 0.91 16.97 -22.03
N GLN A 417 2.15 17.26 -22.47
CA GLN A 417 2.42 18.21 -23.55
C GLN A 417 2.38 17.55 -24.94
N GLY A 418 2.16 16.24 -25.04
CA GLY A 418 2.27 15.49 -26.29
C GLY A 418 3.71 15.32 -26.79
N GLU A 419 4.70 15.60 -25.96
CA GLU A 419 6.11 15.46 -26.29
C GLU A 419 6.58 14.02 -26.03
N GLN A 420 7.52 13.54 -26.85
CA GLN A 420 8.19 12.28 -26.59
C GLN A 420 9.07 12.43 -25.33
N PRO A 421 8.84 11.64 -24.26
CA PRO A 421 9.64 11.74 -23.04
C PRO A 421 11.12 11.42 -23.34
N PRO A 422 12.07 12.25 -22.89
CA PRO A 422 13.49 11.97 -23.07
C PRO A 422 13.88 10.72 -22.26
N LYS A 423 15.00 10.08 -22.63
CA LYS A 423 15.50 8.88 -21.92
C LYS A 423 15.57 9.08 -20.40
N LEU A 424 16.05 10.24 -19.95
CA LEU A 424 16.15 10.56 -18.52
C LEU A 424 14.78 10.54 -17.81
N ALA A 425 13.72 10.98 -18.47
CA ALA A 425 12.37 10.95 -17.91
C ALA A 425 11.84 9.51 -17.80
N VAL A 426 12.13 8.67 -18.81
CA VAL A 426 11.80 7.23 -18.77
C VAL A 426 12.61 6.50 -17.70
N ASP A 427 13.91 6.80 -17.57
CA ASP A 427 14.76 6.25 -16.50
C ASP A 427 14.24 6.67 -15.12
N GLY A 428 13.77 7.91 -14.97
CA GLY A 428 13.11 8.40 -13.77
C GLY A 428 11.82 7.62 -13.46
N LEU A 429 10.98 7.35 -14.47
CA LEU A 429 9.77 6.55 -14.30
C LEU A 429 10.09 5.10 -13.89
N ILE A 430 11.13 4.49 -14.48
CA ILE A 430 11.63 3.17 -14.06
C ILE A 430 12.05 3.21 -12.59
N ARG A 431 12.85 4.21 -12.20
CA ARG A 431 13.27 4.39 -10.80
C ARG A 431 12.08 4.61 -9.87
N ALA A 432 11.04 5.32 -10.30
CA ALA A 432 9.82 5.49 -9.51
C ALA A 432 9.13 4.16 -9.23
N VAL A 433 9.03 3.25 -10.22
CA VAL A 433 8.50 1.89 -10.03
C VAL A 433 9.39 1.05 -9.11
N GLU A 434 10.71 1.19 -9.18
CA GLU A 434 11.63 0.52 -8.24
C GLU A 434 11.43 0.99 -6.80
N LEU A 435 11.13 2.28 -6.61
CA LEU A 435 10.92 2.91 -5.31
C LEU A 435 9.54 2.65 -4.73
N ALA A 436 8.51 2.53 -5.58
CA ALA A 436 7.12 2.27 -5.22
C ALA A 436 6.53 1.10 -6.02
N PRO A 437 7.10 -0.12 -5.89
CA PRO A 437 6.67 -1.28 -6.68
C PRO A 437 5.25 -1.73 -6.36
N PHE A 438 4.65 -1.27 -5.27
CA PHE A 438 3.28 -1.54 -4.86
C PHE A 438 2.24 -0.64 -5.56
N ASP A 439 2.67 0.43 -6.23
CA ASP A 439 1.77 1.27 -7.02
C ASP A 439 1.54 0.64 -8.40
N LEU A 440 0.40 -0.03 -8.54
CA LEU A 440 0.05 -0.75 -9.76
C LEU A 440 -0.37 0.18 -10.91
N GLY A 441 -0.93 1.35 -10.60
CA GLY A 441 -1.19 2.39 -11.59
C GLY A 441 0.11 2.90 -12.21
N LEU A 442 1.12 3.15 -11.39
CA LEU A 442 2.45 3.54 -11.83
C LEU A 442 3.12 2.45 -12.70
N ARG A 443 2.98 1.17 -12.31
CA ARG A 443 3.44 0.05 -13.15
C ARG A 443 2.69 0.00 -14.47
N MET A 444 1.39 0.27 -14.48
CA MET A 444 0.59 0.35 -15.69
C MET A 444 1.13 1.46 -16.60
N THR A 445 1.38 2.65 -16.07
CA THR A 445 2.00 3.77 -16.80
C THR A 445 3.36 3.38 -17.39
N LEU A 446 4.26 2.76 -16.60
CA LEU A 446 5.56 2.34 -17.12
C LEU A 446 5.42 1.24 -18.18
N GLY A 447 4.54 0.27 -17.96
CA GLY A 447 4.30 -0.83 -18.89
C GLY A 447 3.83 -0.36 -20.27
N THR A 448 2.82 0.52 -20.34
CA THR A 448 2.36 1.10 -21.62
C THR A 448 3.44 1.97 -22.27
N THR A 449 4.21 2.70 -21.47
CA THR A 449 5.34 3.52 -21.95
C THR A 449 6.41 2.66 -22.61
N LEU A 450 6.82 1.57 -21.95
CA LEU A 450 7.81 0.63 -22.48
C LEU A 450 7.32 -0.05 -23.76
N LEU A 451 6.04 -0.42 -23.82
CA LEU A 451 5.42 -0.97 -25.02
C LEU A 451 5.49 0.02 -26.20
N ARG A 452 5.11 1.28 -25.99
CA ARG A 452 5.21 2.34 -27.02
C ARG A 452 6.64 2.59 -27.50
N LEU A 453 7.63 2.37 -26.63
CA LEU A 453 9.05 2.45 -26.96
C LEU A 453 9.59 1.17 -27.63
N GLY A 454 8.75 0.17 -27.91
CA GLY A 454 9.15 -1.11 -28.50
C GLY A 454 9.90 -2.04 -27.54
N ARG A 455 9.83 -1.79 -26.22
CA ARG A 455 10.47 -2.58 -25.17
C ARG A 455 9.49 -3.61 -24.60
N SER A 456 8.80 -4.35 -25.48
CA SER A 456 7.73 -5.30 -25.12
C SER A 456 8.12 -6.37 -24.10
N PRO A 457 9.35 -6.94 -24.11
CA PRO A 457 9.78 -7.87 -23.05
C PRO A 457 9.79 -7.23 -21.65
N GLU A 458 10.22 -5.98 -21.55
CA GLU A 458 10.26 -5.25 -20.29
C GLU A 458 8.86 -4.80 -19.86
N ALA A 459 8.04 -4.35 -20.81
CA ALA A 459 6.62 -4.03 -20.59
C ALA A 459 5.87 -5.22 -19.96
N ARG A 460 6.00 -6.43 -20.52
CA ARG A 460 5.38 -7.64 -19.96
C ARG A 460 5.83 -7.94 -18.52
N THR A 461 7.11 -7.70 -18.22
CA THR A 461 7.66 -7.91 -16.88
C THR A 461 7.03 -6.94 -15.87
N VAL A 462 6.96 -5.65 -16.23
CA VAL A 462 6.39 -4.61 -15.35
C VAL A 462 4.88 -4.79 -15.17
N LEU A 463 4.17 -5.21 -16.22
CA LEU A 463 2.72 -5.42 -16.21
C LEU A 463 2.28 -6.71 -15.52
N GLY A 464 3.19 -7.69 -15.36
CA GLY A 464 2.87 -8.99 -14.76
C GLY A 464 2.16 -8.85 -13.40
N PRO A 465 2.70 -8.09 -12.43
CA PRO A 465 2.04 -7.88 -11.15
C PRO A 465 0.70 -7.15 -11.24
N VAL A 466 0.53 -6.24 -12.21
CA VAL A 466 -0.76 -5.57 -12.45
C VAL A 466 -1.80 -6.59 -12.93
N ALA A 467 -1.43 -7.41 -13.91
CA ALA A 467 -2.32 -8.43 -14.49
C ALA A 467 -2.72 -9.54 -13.51
N ASN A 468 -1.91 -9.80 -12.47
CA ASN A 468 -2.17 -10.84 -11.48
C ASN A 468 -2.67 -10.29 -10.14
N ASN A 469 -3.00 -9.01 -10.05
CA ASN A 469 -3.53 -8.43 -8.82
C ASN A 469 -4.94 -8.97 -8.52
N PRO A 470 -5.16 -9.67 -7.39
CA PRO A 470 -6.49 -10.17 -6.96
C PRO A 470 -7.56 -9.09 -6.91
N HIS A 471 -7.16 -7.85 -6.65
CA HIS A 471 -8.04 -6.72 -6.39
C HIS A 471 -7.99 -5.66 -7.50
N GLY A 472 -7.37 -5.95 -8.65
CA GLY A 472 -7.09 -4.92 -9.67
C GLY A 472 -8.17 -4.72 -10.73
N GLY A 473 -9.30 -5.44 -10.63
CA GLY A 473 -10.50 -5.20 -11.45
C GLY A 473 -10.24 -5.04 -12.95
N GLY A 474 -10.73 -3.94 -13.52
CA GLY A 474 -10.56 -3.61 -14.94
C GLY A 474 -9.10 -3.39 -15.33
N MET A 475 -8.28 -2.82 -14.45
CA MET A 475 -6.85 -2.57 -14.71
C MET A 475 -6.08 -3.89 -14.87
N SER A 476 -6.35 -4.89 -14.03
CA SER A 476 -5.73 -6.22 -14.17
C SER A 476 -6.16 -6.91 -15.47
N THR A 477 -7.44 -6.82 -15.82
CA THR A 477 -7.97 -7.37 -17.08
C THR A 477 -7.29 -6.72 -18.29
N PHE A 478 -7.16 -5.40 -18.27
CA PHE A 478 -6.48 -4.66 -19.32
C PHE A 478 -5.00 -5.04 -19.43
N ALA A 479 -4.27 -5.09 -18.31
CA ALA A 479 -2.87 -5.52 -18.30
C ALA A 479 -2.70 -6.96 -18.82
N HIS A 480 -3.63 -7.87 -18.52
CA HIS A 480 -3.64 -9.23 -19.06
C HIS A 480 -3.76 -9.24 -20.58
N ASN A 481 -4.73 -8.48 -21.12
CA ASN A 481 -4.95 -8.36 -22.57
C ASN A 481 -3.72 -7.78 -23.28
N LEU A 482 -3.07 -6.77 -22.70
CA LEU A 482 -1.82 -6.22 -23.24
C LEU A 482 -0.70 -7.27 -23.29
N ILE A 483 -0.52 -8.05 -22.23
CA ILE A 483 0.48 -9.12 -22.16
C ILE A 483 0.21 -10.19 -23.21
N GLU A 484 -1.04 -10.61 -23.37
CA GLU A 484 -1.44 -11.60 -24.38
C GLU A 484 -1.22 -11.07 -25.80
N ARG A 485 -1.63 -9.84 -26.08
CA ARG A 485 -1.45 -9.21 -27.39
C ARG A 485 0.02 -9.07 -27.75
N MET A 486 0.87 -8.61 -26.82
CA MET A 486 2.32 -8.55 -27.03
C MET A 486 2.96 -9.93 -27.27
N ALA A 487 2.37 -11.01 -26.75
CA ALA A 487 2.86 -12.36 -26.98
C ALA A 487 2.47 -12.88 -28.38
N ASN A 488 1.27 -12.53 -28.85
CA ASN A 488 0.74 -12.95 -30.16
C ASN A 488 1.27 -12.08 -31.31
N ASP A 489 1.50 -10.79 -31.07
CA ASP A 489 2.08 -9.84 -32.02
C ASP A 489 3.26 -9.07 -31.38
N PRO A 490 4.49 -9.62 -31.45
CA PRO A 490 5.67 -8.97 -30.89
C PRO A 490 6.06 -7.64 -31.55
N ALA A 491 5.50 -7.32 -32.73
CA ALA A 491 5.79 -6.09 -33.45
C ALA A 491 4.86 -4.93 -33.04
N TRP A 492 3.72 -5.23 -32.41
CA TRP A 492 2.77 -4.25 -31.89
C TRP A 492 3.41 -3.37 -30.81
N LYS A 493 3.23 -2.05 -30.94
CA LYS A 493 3.77 -1.04 -30.02
C LYS A 493 2.67 -0.28 -29.30
N GLY A 494 1.46 -0.81 -29.26
CA GLY A 494 0.35 -0.14 -28.60
C GLY A 494 -0.45 0.76 -29.52
N GLU A 495 -0.35 0.59 -30.84
CA GLU A 495 -1.30 1.18 -31.79
C GLU A 495 -2.73 0.79 -31.36
N ASP A 496 -3.64 1.77 -31.32
CA ASP A 496 -5.05 1.64 -30.91
C ASP A 496 -5.32 1.30 -29.43
N MET A 497 -4.29 1.29 -28.58
CA MET A 497 -4.41 0.96 -27.14
C MET A 497 -5.44 1.83 -26.39
N GLY A 498 -5.61 3.09 -26.78
CA GLY A 498 -6.52 4.02 -26.11
C GLY A 498 -8.01 3.66 -26.26
N GLU A 499 -8.38 2.86 -27.26
CA GLU A 499 -9.77 2.40 -27.46
C GLU A 499 -10.15 1.26 -26.50
N GLU A 500 -9.14 0.55 -25.96
CA GLU A 500 -9.30 -0.61 -25.10
C GLU A 500 -9.11 -0.29 -23.60
N MET A 501 -8.68 0.94 -23.25
CA MET A 501 -8.48 1.34 -21.86
C MET A 501 -9.82 1.44 -21.11
N PRO A 502 -9.96 0.80 -19.93
CA PRO A 502 -11.12 1.01 -19.08
C PRO A 502 -11.26 2.49 -18.75
N LYS A 503 -12.48 3.05 -18.84
CA LYS A 503 -12.74 4.48 -18.52
C LYS A 503 -12.35 4.87 -17.09
N ASP A 504 -12.28 3.89 -16.20
CA ASP A 504 -11.92 4.08 -14.79
C ASP A 504 -10.38 4.05 -14.57
N SER A 505 -9.58 3.71 -15.60
CA SER A 505 -8.11 3.56 -15.48
C SER A 505 -7.30 4.86 -15.61
N GLU A 506 -7.94 5.97 -16.02
CA GLU A 506 -7.26 7.26 -16.22
C GLU A 506 -7.21 8.14 -14.95
N GLY A 507 -7.86 7.77 -13.84
CA GLY A 507 -8.03 8.64 -12.66
C GLY A 507 -7.74 8.06 -11.26
N GLU A 508 -7.66 6.74 -11.09
CA GLU A 508 -7.57 6.12 -9.75
C GLU A 508 -6.22 6.34 -9.03
N GLY A 509 -5.24 7.00 -9.66
CA GLY A 509 -4.00 7.43 -9.00
C GLY A 509 -4.17 8.62 -8.04
N ALA A 510 -5.31 9.32 -8.09
CA ALA A 510 -5.59 10.48 -7.24
C ALA A 510 -7.05 10.59 -6.77
N GLU A 511 -8.00 9.87 -7.36
CA GLU A 511 -9.42 9.93 -6.96
C GLU A 511 -9.94 8.55 -6.52
N GLY A 512 -10.29 8.46 -5.24
CA GLY A 512 -11.29 7.52 -4.71
C GLY A 512 -10.98 6.02 -4.72
N SER A 513 -10.40 5.51 -3.62
CA SER A 513 -10.83 4.24 -3.02
C SER A 513 -11.59 4.53 -1.72
#